data_AF-A0A966RTX2-F1
#
_entry.id   AF-A0A966RTX2-F1
#
_cell.length_a   1.000
_cell.length_b   1.000
_cell.length_c   1.000
_cell.angle_alpha   90.00
_cell.angle_beta   90.00
_cell.angle_gamma   90.00
#
_symmetry.space_group_name_H-M   'P 1'
#
loop_
_entity.id
_entity.type
_entity.pdbx_description
1 polymer ?
#
loop_
_entity_poly.entity_id
_entity_poly.type
_entity_poly.pdbx_seq_one_letter_code
_entity_poly.pdbx_strand_id
1 'polypeptide(L)'
;NTNSGTAAIKILQRPVRGLYLPDGIASYSVNGQTYLVTANEGDARADWPGFNEETRVRTHCDKGLDPSVFSDAANLIFDSNLGRLRITSTPNGGTTGKNAAGLCTELYAFGARSFSIWDSNLNRVYDSGDQFEQRTIALPNVLFNASNDNNTLDARSPNKGPEPEGVVIGRFGSKQFAFIGLERVGGVMVYDITDPKAARFVTYYNTRSGAVGDRGPEGILLIPAYASPNGKPLLVIGNETSGSTAILQINLQY
;
A
#
# COMPACT_ATOMS: atom_id res chain seq x y z
N ASN A 1 -10.75 -13.23 -9.29
CA ASN A 1 -11.20 -14.23 -10.29
C ASN A 1 -12.66 -14.59 -9.98
N THR A 2 -13.51 -14.86 -10.98
CA THR A 2 -14.96 -15.08 -10.85
C THR A 2 -15.36 -16.53 -10.58
N ASN A 3 -14.56 -17.28 -9.80
CA ASN A 3 -14.70 -18.74 -9.64
C ASN A 3 -14.65 -19.55 -10.95
N SER A 4 -14.20 -18.95 -12.06
CA SER A 4 -14.22 -19.55 -13.40
C SER A 4 -12.89 -20.22 -13.80
N GLY A 5 -11.90 -20.26 -12.89
CA GLY A 5 -10.57 -20.84 -13.15
C GLY A 5 -9.62 -19.95 -13.97
N THR A 6 -10.12 -19.01 -14.77
CA THR A 6 -9.29 -18.06 -15.54
C THR A 6 -8.77 -16.92 -14.66
N ALA A 7 -7.44 -16.75 -14.58
CA ALA A 7 -6.86 -15.62 -13.87
C ALA A 7 -7.31 -14.30 -14.50
N ALA A 8 -7.92 -13.44 -13.68
CA ALA A 8 -8.36 -12.11 -14.07
C ALA A 8 -8.12 -11.16 -12.91
N ILE A 9 -7.36 -10.10 -13.16
CA ILE A 9 -7.15 -9.00 -12.22
C ILE A 9 -8.42 -8.16 -12.20
N LYS A 10 -8.98 -7.94 -11.00
CA LYS A 10 -10.15 -7.08 -10.81
C LYS A 10 -9.94 -6.21 -9.59
N ILE A 11 -9.75 -4.92 -9.80
CA ILE A 11 -9.69 -3.92 -8.74
C ILE A 11 -11.12 -3.43 -8.53
N LEU A 12 -11.74 -3.87 -7.43
CA LEU A 12 -13.16 -3.63 -7.14
C LEU A 12 -13.32 -3.22 -5.68
N GLN A 13 -14.21 -2.25 -5.44
CA GLN A 13 -14.62 -1.93 -4.09
C GLN A 13 -15.42 -3.10 -3.51
N ARG A 14 -15.06 -3.51 -2.29
CA ARG A 14 -15.77 -4.51 -1.49
C ARG A 14 -16.02 -3.95 -0.09
N PRO A 15 -16.98 -4.49 0.68
CA PRO A 15 -17.22 -4.12 2.08
C PRO A 15 -16.09 -4.59 3.03
N VAL A 16 -14.85 -4.25 2.69
CA VAL A 16 -13.63 -4.57 3.42
C VAL A 16 -13.00 -3.24 3.84
N ARG A 17 -12.60 -3.15 5.10
CA ARG A 17 -11.89 -1.99 5.64
C ARG A 17 -10.39 -2.28 5.61
N GLY A 18 -9.58 -1.32 5.17
CA GLY A 18 -8.12 -1.40 5.30
C GLY A 18 -7.69 -0.73 6.59
N LEU A 19 -6.78 -1.35 7.35
CA LEU A 19 -6.17 -0.74 8.51
C LEU A 19 -5.07 0.24 8.05
N TYR A 20 -5.15 1.49 8.49
CA TYR A 20 -4.10 2.48 8.27
C TYR A 20 -2.92 2.20 9.22
N LEU A 21 -2.07 1.26 8.82
CA LEU A 21 -0.88 0.83 9.55
C LEU A 21 0.34 1.32 8.77
N PRO A 22 0.93 2.46 9.15
CA PRO A 22 2.00 3.04 8.38
C PRO A 22 3.35 2.44 8.76
N ASP A 23 4.14 2.11 7.74
CA ASP A 23 5.55 1.77 7.95
C ASP A 23 6.41 3.05 7.90
N GLY A 24 6.23 3.84 6.83
CA GLY A 24 6.82 5.17 6.70
C GLY A 24 5.89 6.33 7.11
N ILE A 25 6.47 7.35 7.75
CA ILE A 25 5.82 8.63 8.02
C ILE A 25 6.75 9.82 7.72
N ALA A 26 6.20 10.84 7.07
CA ALA A 26 6.85 12.13 6.84
C ALA A 26 5.92 13.28 7.25
N SER A 27 6.47 14.47 7.49
CA SER A 27 5.68 15.66 7.79
C SER A 27 6.10 16.85 6.95
N TYR A 28 5.15 17.75 6.71
CA TYR A 28 5.38 18.99 5.97
C TYR A 28 4.39 20.06 6.40
N SER A 29 4.64 21.31 6.00
CA SER A 29 3.78 22.43 6.36
C SER A 29 3.22 23.14 5.13
N VAL A 30 1.94 23.48 5.18
CA VAL A 30 1.23 24.28 4.17
C VAL A 30 0.50 25.40 4.90
N ASN A 31 0.79 26.66 4.56
CA ASN A 31 0.15 27.84 5.17
C ASN A 31 0.21 27.86 6.72
N GLY A 32 1.34 27.43 7.29
CA GLY A 32 1.54 27.38 8.75
C GLY A 32 0.90 26.19 9.45
N GLN A 33 0.17 25.32 8.74
CA GLN A 33 -0.42 24.09 9.28
C GLN A 33 0.48 22.88 8.96
N THR A 34 0.75 22.05 9.97
CA THR A 34 1.48 20.78 9.80
C THR A 34 0.54 19.69 9.31
N TYR A 35 1.05 18.88 8.38
CA TYR A 35 0.41 17.68 7.85
C TYR A 35 1.37 16.50 7.94
N LEU A 36 0.81 15.31 8.13
CA LEU A 36 1.53 14.03 8.13
C LEU A 36 1.20 13.28 6.84
N VAL A 37 2.19 12.64 6.23
CA VAL A 37 2.02 11.73 5.10
C VAL A 37 2.44 10.34 5.57
N THR A 38 1.56 9.36 5.41
CA THR A 38 1.77 8.00 5.87
C THR A 38 1.73 7.01 4.71
N ALA A 39 2.68 6.08 4.65
CA ALA A 39 2.73 4.98 3.69
C ALA A 39 2.13 3.73 4.36
N ASN A 40 0.90 3.38 3.98
CA ASN A 40 0.06 2.43 4.73
C ASN A 40 0.28 0.97 4.28
N GLU A 41 1.46 0.44 4.57
CA GLU A 41 1.88 -0.91 4.20
C GLU A 41 0.94 -1.99 4.74
N GLY A 42 0.82 -2.09 6.06
CA GLY A 42 -0.01 -3.11 6.69
C GLY A 42 0.71 -4.18 7.48
N ASP A 43 1.89 -3.93 8.05
CA ASP A 43 2.53 -5.00 8.82
C ASP A 43 1.69 -5.51 9.99
N ALA A 44 1.54 -6.82 10.06
CA ALA A 44 0.79 -7.51 11.09
C ALA A 44 1.70 -7.80 12.28
N ARG A 45 1.12 -7.95 13.49
CA ARG A 45 1.90 -8.38 14.66
C ARG A 45 2.18 -9.88 14.69
N ALA A 46 2.08 -10.57 13.55
CA ALA A 46 2.17 -12.03 13.45
C ALA A 46 3.56 -12.59 13.79
N ASP A 47 4.60 -11.77 13.68
CA ASP A 47 6.00 -12.17 13.94
C ASP A 47 6.38 -12.07 15.44
N TRP A 48 5.46 -11.61 16.29
CA TRP A 48 5.69 -11.51 17.74
C TRP A 48 5.31 -12.81 18.46
N PRO A 49 6.24 -13.45 19.20
CA PRO A 49 5.95 -14.70 19.90
C PRO A 49 4.74 -14.58 20.84
N GLY A 50 3.78 -15.49 20.67
CA GLY A 50 2.59 -15.57 21.53
C GLY A 50 1.39 -14.74 21.06
N PHE A 51 1.48 -14.00 19.95
CA PHE A 51 0.34 -13.30 19.38
C PHE A 51 0.32 -13.43 17.85
N ASN A 52 -0.78 -13.95 17.31
CA ASN A 52 -1.03 -13.94 15.88
C ASN A 52 -2.52 -13.73 15.64
N GLU A 53 -2.88 -12.52 15.23
CA GLU A 53 -4.25 -12.14 14.88
C GLU A 53 -4.55 -12.36 13.40
N GLU A 54 -3.55 -12.66 12.58
CA GLU A 54 -3.72 -12.77 11.14
C GLU A 54 -4.40 -14.09 10.76
N THR A 55 -5.46 -14.00 9.96
CA THR A 55 -6.19 -15.15 9.44
C THR A 55 -6.71 -14.87 8.04
N ARG A 56 -7.20 -15.90 7.35
CA ARG A 56 -7.86 -15.75 6.05
C ARG A 56 -9.36 -15.63 6.22
N VAL A 57 -10.02 -14.84 5.36
CA VAL A 57 -11.49 -14.69 5.39
C VAL A 57 -12.20 -16.04 5.37
N ARG A 58 -11.79 -17.00 4.52
CA ARG A 58 -12.46 -18.31 4.46
C ARG A 58 -12.33 -19.13 5.75
N THR A 59 -11.20 -19.01 6.43
CA THR A 59 -10.96 -19.71 7.70
C THR A 59 -11.70 -19.02 8.85
N HIS A 60 -11.66 -17.68 8.90
CA HIS A 60 -12.28 -16.90 9.95
C HIS A 60 -13.81 -16.92 9.85
N CYS A 61 -14.36 -16.73 8.66
CA CYS A 61 -15.78 -16.68 8.38
C CYS A 61 -16.32 -18.07 8.01
N ASP A 62 -16.09 -19.02 8.91
CA ASP A 62 -16.45 -20.45 8.80
C ASP A 62 -17.97 -20.69 8.64
N LYS A 63 -18.80 -19.79 9.15
CA LYS A 63 -20.25 -19.77 8.93
C LYS A 63 -20.69 -18.94 7.71
N GLY A 64 -19.75 -18.26 7.05
CA GLY A 64 -19.99 -17.37 5.92
C GLY A 64 -19.96 -15.89 6.26
N LEU A 65 -20.19 -15.06 5.23
CA LEU A 65 -20.36 -13.62 5.34
C LEU A 65 -21.86 -13.28 5.53
N ASP A 66 -22.17 -12.25 6.30
CA ASP A 66 -23.54 -11.78 6.49
C ASP A 66 -24.06 -11.14 5.18
N PRO A 67 -25.13 -11.69 4.55
CA PRO A 67 -25.63 -11.19 3.27
C PRO A 67 -26.24 -9.78 3.35
N SER A 68 -26.57 -9.27 4.55
CA SER A 68 -27.02 -7.88 4.73
C SER A 68 -25.90 -6.85 4.56
N VAL A 69 -24.64 -7.27 4.78
CA VAL A 69 -23.44 -6.43 4.60
C VAL A 69 -22.74 -6.76 3.27
N PHE A 70 -22.63 -8.05 2.97
CA PHE A 70 -21.93 -8.57 1.81
C PHE A 70 -22.93 -9.09 0.77
N SER A 71 -23.35 -8.21 -0.14
CA SER A 71 -24.12 -8.66 -1.31
C SER A 71 -23.36 -9.77 -2.04
N ASP A 72 -24.02 -10.89 -2.36
CA ASP A 72 -23.39 -12.08 -2.95
C ASP A 72 -22.38 -12.80 -2.02
N ALA A 73 -22.66 -12.80 -0.71
CA ALA A 73 -21.86 -13.47 0.33
C ALA A 73 -21.43 -14.90 -0.03
N ALA A 74 -22.33 -15.70 -0.61
CA ALA A 74 -22.07 -17.08 -1.00
C ALA A 74 -20.96 -17.22 -2.05
N ASN A 75 -20.80 -16.23 -2.93
CA ASN A 75 -19.74 -16.19 -3.93
C ASN A 75 -18.46 -15.53 -3.38
N LEU A 76 -18.61 -14.48 -2.56
CA LEU A 76 -17.49 -13.71 -2.02
C LEU A 76 -16.58 -14.52 -1.11
N ILE A 77 -17.11 -15.52 -0.39
CA ILE A 77 -16.34 -16.36 0.54
C ILE A 77 -15.32 -17.28 -0.15
N PHE A 78 -15.46 -17.54 -1.45
CA PHE A 78 -14.54 -18.40 -2.18
C PHE A 78 -13.13 -17.79 -2.31
N ASP A 79 -12.12 -18.65 -2.38
CA ASP A 79 -10.71 -18.27 -2.50
C ASP A 79 -10.39 -17.43 -3.75
N SER A 80 -11.19 -17.56 -4.80
CA SER A 80 -11.04 -16.76 -6.02
C SER A 80 -11.49 -15.29 -5.85
N ASN A 81 -12.24 -15.01 -4.77
CA ASN A 81 -12.72 -13.70 -4.31
C ASN A 81 -12.02 -13.32 -2.99
N LEU A 82 -12.76 -13.15 -1.89
CA LEU A 82 -12.22 -12.69 -0.61
C LEU A 82 -11.61 -13.83 0.22
N GLY A 83 -11.89 -15.10 -0.08
CA GLY A 83 -11.54 -16.22 0.79
C GLY A 83 -10.06 -16.30 1.19
N ARG A 84 -9.14 -15.90 0.28
CA ARG A 84 -7.69 -15.88 0.55
C ARG A 84 -7.19 -14.61 1.24
N LEU A 85 -8.00 -13.55 1.26
CA LEU A 85 -7.61 -12.26 1.84
C LEU A 85 -7.26 -12.43 3.32
N ARG A 86 -6.12 -11.89 3.72
CA ARG A 86 -5.66 -11.83 5.09
C ARG A 86 -6.31 -10.67 5.83
N ILE A 87 -6.81 -10.96 7.02
CA ILE A 87 -7.53 -10.04 7.89
C ILE A 87 -7.08 -10.24 9.34
N THR A 88 -7.33 -9.26 10.21
CA THR A 88 -7.30 -9.51 11.65
C THR A 88 -8.52 -10.33 12.08
N SER A 89 -8.29 -11.31 12.95
CA SER A 89 -9.31 -12.11 13.63
C SER A 89 -9.95 -11.37 14.81
N THR A 90 -9.37 -10.25 15.22
CA THR A 90 -9.81 -9.44 16.36
C THR A 90 -10.04 -7.98 15.97
N PRO A 91 -10.97 -7.70 15.02
CA PRO A 91 -11.31 -6.32 14.68
C PRO A 91 -11.71 -5.51 15.92
N ASN A 92 -11.15 -4.30 16.02
CA ASN A 92 -11.30 -3.38 17.16
C ASN A 92 -10.82 -3.95 18.52
N GLY A 93 -9.84 -4.86 18.52
CA GLY A 93 -9.09 -5.23 19.72
C GLY A 93 -9.83 -6.12 20.71
N GLY A 94 -10.90 -6.80 20.29
CA GLY A 94 -11.61 -7.74 21.18
C GLY A 94 -12.88 -8.38 20.62
N THR A 95 -13.42 -7.91 19.51
CA THR A 95 -14.54 -8.57 18.83
C THR A 95 -14.04 -9.49 17.73
N THR A 96 -14.82 -10.51 17.36
CA THR A 96 -14.48 -11.39 16.23
C THR A 96 -14.98 -10.86 14.88
N GLY A 97 -15.69 -9.72 14.87
CA GLY A 97 -16.38 -9.21 13.67
C GLY A 97 -17.59 -10.06 13.24
N LYS A 98 -18.06 -10.99 14.08
CA LYS A 98 -19.19 -11.89 13.80
C LYS A 98 -20.47 -11.46 14.54
N ASN A 99 -21.63 -11.69 13.93
CA ASN A 99 -22.93 -11.51 14.58
C ASN A 99 -23.30 -12.72 15.48
N ALA A 100 -24.47 -12.69 16.11
CA ALA A 100 -24.96 -13.76 16.99
C ALA A 100 -25.15 -15.13 16.28
N ALA A 101 -25.33 -15.14 14.96
CA ALA A 101 -25.39 -16.36 14.14
C ALA A 101 -24.00 -16.87 13.72
N GLY A 102 -22.93 -16.16 14.08
CA GLY A 102 -21.55 -16.49 13.71
C GLY A 102 -21.14 -16.02 12.32
N LEU A 103 -22.00 -15.28 11.59
CA LEU A 103 -21.67 -14.73 10.28
C LEU A 103 -20.78 -13.50 10.43
N CYS A 104 -19.75 -13.38 9.60
CA CYS A 104 -18.90 -12.20 9.57
C CYS A 104 -19.66 -10.98 9.04
N THR A 105 -19.64 -9.90 9.81
CA THR A 105 -20.25 -8.60 9.50
C THR A 105 -19.21 -7.53 9.18
N GLU A 106 -17.96 -7.74 9.56
CA GLU A 106 -16.86 -6.82 9.31
C GLU A 106 -15.60 -7.57 8.92
N LEU A 107 -14.86 -7.05 7.94
CA LEU A 107 -13.55 -7.56 7.53
C LEU A 107 -12.55 -6.42 7.54
N TYR A 108 -11.42 -6.60 8.22
CA TYR A 108 -10.34 -5.63 8.28
C TYR A 108 -9.07 -6.24 7.72
N ALA A 109 -8.73 -5.84 6.49
CA ALA A 109 -7.49 -6.22 5.86
C ALA A 109 -6.32 -5.43 6.48
N PHE A 110 -5.15 -6.06 6.47
CA PHE A 110 -3.92 -5.41 6.84
C PHE A 110 -3.48 -4.44 5.75
N GLY A 111 -3.19 -3.20 6.17
CA GLY A 111 -2.82 -2.12 5.27
C GLY A 111 -4.03 -1.50 4.56
N ALA A 112 -3.91 -0.21 4.27
CA ALA A 112 -4.84 0.48 3.38
C ALA A 112 -4.36 0.43 1.93
N ARG A 113 -3.14 -0.09 1.68
CA ARG A 113 -2.51 -0.21 0.34
C ARG A 113 -2.35 1.13 -0.39
N SER A 114 -2.34 2.19 0.40
CA SER A 114 -2.42 3.58 -0.03
C SER A 114 -1.35 4.39 0.67
N PHE A 115 -1.22 5.66 0.27
CA PHE A 115 -0.72 6.66 1.20
C PHE A 115 -1.87 7.57 1.63
N SER A 116 -1.77 8.11 2.84
CA SER A 116 -2.73 9.08 3.38
C SER A 116 -2.05 10.37 3.78
N ILE A 117 -2.82 11.46 3.81
CA ILE A 117 -2.42 12.73 4.39
C ILE A 117 -3.35 13.05 5.55
N TRP A 118 -2.78 13.48 6.68
CA TRP A 118 -3.48 13.79 7.92
C TRP A 118 -3.17 15.23 8.35
N ASP A 119 -4.13 15.92 8.95
CA ASP A 119 -3.88 17.19 9.64
C ASP A 119 -3.27 16.96 11.04
N SER A 120 -2.94 18.05 11.75
CA SER A 120 -2.35 17.96 13.10
C SER A 120 -3.31 17.40 14.16
N ASN A 121 -4.60 17.32 13.87
CA ASN A 121 -5.61 16.73 14.74
C ASN A 121 -5.85 15.25 14.38
N LEU A 122 -5.03 14.68 13.48
CA LEU A 122 -5.15 13.31 12.96
C LEU A 122 -6.46 13.06 12.20
N ASN A 123 -7.05 14.10 11.61
CA ASN A 123 -8.11 13.89 10.62
C ASN A 123 -7.46 13.51 9.29
N ARG A 124 -7.93 12.42 8.66
CA ARG A 124 -7.50 12.06 7.31
C ARG A 124 -8.08 13.06 6.31
N VAL A 125 -7.21 13.84 5.67
CA VAL A 125 -7.61 14.87 4.69
C VAL A 125 -7.49 14.40 3.24
N TYR A 126 -6.71 13.35 2.99
CA TYR A 126 -6.59 12.69 1.70
C TYR A 126 -6.21 11.21 1.89
N ASP A 127 -6.66 10.36 0.97
CA ASP A 127 -6.18 8.99 0.81
C ASP A 127 -6.08 8.65 -0.67
N SER A 128 -5.02 7.95 -1.08
CA SER A 128 -4.86 7.58 -2.48
C SER A 128 -5.77 6.46 -2.94
N GLY A 129 -6.45 5.75 -2.03
CA GLY A 129 -7.27 4.59 -2.37
C GLY A 129 -6.49 3.56 -3.19
N ASP A 130 -7.10 3.08 -4.27
CA ASP A 130 -6.56 2.06 -5.16
C ASP A 130 -5.58 2.59 -6.21
N GLN A 131 -5.17 3.87 -6.15
CA GLN A 131 -4.35 4.49 -7.20
C GLN A 131 -3.01 3.78 -7.43
N PHE A 132 -2.44 3.11 -6.43
CA PHE A 132 -1.23 2.31 -6.64
C PHE A 132 -1.52 1.08 -7.51
N GLU A 133 -2.55 0.31 -7.18
CA GLU A 133 -2.93 -0.89 -7.94
C GLU A 133 -3.41 -0.54 -9.36
N GLN A 134 -4.11 0.57 -9.53
CA GLN A 134 -4.50 1.09 -10.85
C GLN A 134 -3.30 1.42 -11.76
N ARG A 135 -2.12 1.65 -11.17
CA ARG A 135 -0.88 1.94 -11.90
C ARG A 135 -0.05 0.70 -12.13
N THR A 136 0.03 -0.17 -11.13
CA THR A 136 0.84 -1.38 -11.20
C THR A 136 0.25 -2.42 -12.14
N ILE A 137 -1.07 -2.38 -12.38
CA ILE A 137 -1.73 -3.27 -13.36
C ILE A 137 -1.23 -3.07 -14.79
N ALA A 138 -0.74 -1.87 -15.12
CA ALA A 138 -0.31 -1.50 -16.47
C ALA A 138 1.20 -1.70 -16.71
N LEU A 139 1.94 -2.22 -15.72
CA LEU A 139 3.39 -2.37 -15.85
C LEU A 139 3.75 -3.49 -16.84
N PRO A 140 4.59 -3.21 -17.85
CA PRO A 140 5.09 -4.25 -18.75
C PRO A 140 6.20 -5.10 -18.13
N ASN A 141 6.88 -4.59 -17.10
CA ASN A 141 8.11 -5.13 -16.53
C ASN A 141 7.89 -5.99 -15.27
N VAL A 142 6.74 -5.87 -14.61
CA VAL A 142 6.42 -6.61 -13.36
C VAL A 142 4.97 -7.07 -13.41
N LEU A 143 4.73 -8.32 -12.98
CA LEU A 143 3.37 -8.83 -12.86
C LEU A 143 2.63 -8.12 -11.72
N PHE A 144 1.33 -7.88 -11.91
CA PHE A 144 0.47 -7.22 -10.93
C PHE A 144 0.58 -7.89 -9.55
N ASN A 145 0.82 -7.09 -8.50
CA ASN A 145 0.96 -7.53 -7.10
C ASN A 145 1.86 -8.78 -6.94
N ALA A 146 2.96 -8.84 -7.68
CA ALA A 146 3.96 -9.88 -7.54
C ALA A 146 4.66 -9.85 -6.17
N SER A 147 5.00 -11.02 -5.62
CA SER A 147 5.82 -11.12 -4.41
C SER A 147 7.31 -10.99 -4.74
N ASN A 148 8.12 -10.73 -3.70
CA ASN A 148 9.57 -10.87 -3.78
C ASN A 148 10.02 -12.35 -3.83
N ASP A 149 9.24 -13.28 -3.31
CA ASP A 149 9.68 -14.69 -3.22
C ASP A 149 9.53 -15.46 -4.52
N ASN A 150 8.36 -15.34 -5.16
CA ASN A 150 7.97 -16.20 -6.28
C ASN A 150 7.70 -15.45 -7.59
N ASN A 151 7.64 -14.11 -7.53
CA ASN A 151 7.37 -13.23 -8.68
C ASN A 151 6.18 -13.70 -9.55
N THR A 152 5.15 -14.26 -8.94
CA THR A 152 3.95 -14.74 -9.65
C THR A 152 2.86 -13.68 -9.70
N LEU A 153 2.00 -13.77 -10.71
CA LEU A 153 0.86 -12.89 -10.87
C LEU A 153 -0.06 -12.93 -9.63
N ASP A 154 -0.37 -11.75 -9.10
CA ASP A 154 -1.38 -11.53 -8.06
C ASP A 154 -1.09 -12.23 -6.72
N ALA A 155 0.20 -12.45 -6.41
CA ALA A 155 0.64 -13.15 -5.20
C ALA A 155 0.37 -12.37 -3.91
N ARG A 156 0.32 -11.03 -3.98
CA ARG A 156 0.17 -10.13 -2.82
C ARG A 156 -1.22 -9.54 -2.64
N SER A 157 -2.14 -9.64 -3.61
CA SER A 157 -3.53 -9.20 -3.42
C SER A 157 -4.29 -9.94 -2.31
N PRO A 158 -4.01 -11.22 -2.01
CA PRO A 158 -4.53 -11.84 -0.79
C PRO A 158 -3.91 -11.30 0.51
N ASN A 159 -2.84 -10.50 0.43
CA ASN A 159 -2.10 -9.96 1.57
C ASN A 159 -2.28 -8.43 1.59
N LYS A 160 -1.19 -7.66 1.45
CA LYS A 160 -1.17 -6.20 1.57
C LYS A 160 -0.95 -5.48 0.21
N GLY A 161 -1.03 -6.22 -0.90
CA GLY A 161 -1.00 -5.67 -2.26
C GLY A 161 0.38 -5.10 -2.65
N PRO A 162 0.47 -3.80 -3.04
CA PRO A 162 1.72 -3.20 -3.49
C PRO A 162 2.72 -2.87 -2.36
N GLU A 163 2.23 -2.72 -1.13
CA GLU A 163 3.01 -2.47 0.12
C GLU A 163 3.86 -1.19 0.07
N PRO A 164 3.23 -0.03 0.33
CA PRO A 164 3.95 1.23 0.45
C PRO A 164 4.73 1.31 1.78
N GLU A 165 6.07 1.39 1.70
CA GLU A 165 6.97 1.35 2.87
C GLU A 165 7.49 2.74 3.25
N GLY A 166 8.61 3.16 2.64
CA GLY A 166 9.22 4.45 2.90
C GLY A 166 8.47 5.61 2.24
N VAL A 167 8.39 6.73 2.94
CA VAL A 167 7.95 8.02 2.37
C VAL A 167 8.90 9.15 2.76
N VAL A 168 9.29 9.96 1.77
CA VAL A 168 9.97 11.25 1.98
C VAL A 168 9.28 12.37 1.23
N ILE A 169 9.43 13.59 1.74
CA ILE A 169 8.84 14.79 1.15
C ILE A 169 9.95 15.70 0.62
N GLY A 170 9.76 16.20 -0.59
CA GLY A 170 10.63 17.18 -1.23
C GLY A 170 9.88 18.45 -1.61
N ARG A 171 10.51 19.60 -1.35
CA ARG A 171 10.02 20.89 -1.84
C ARG A 171 10.88 21.38 -3.02
N PHE A 172 10.23 21.68 -4.13
CA PHE A 172 10.85 22.27 -5.32
C PHE A 172 10.09 23.53 -5.70
N GLY A 173 10.66 24.70 -5.42
CA GLY A 173 9.97 25.98 -5.54
C GLY A 173 8.78 26.08 -4.58
N SER A 174 7.58 26.36 -5.13
CA SER A 174 6.33 26.41 -4.36
C SER A 174 5.64 25.04 -4.23
N LYS A 175 6.15 24.01 -4.92
CA LYS A 175 5.54 22.69 -4.97
C LYS A 175 6.13 21.75 -3.93
N GLN A 176 5.28 20.92 -3.35
CA GLN A 176 5.67 19.85 -2.42
C GLN A 176 5.30 18.51 -3.02
N PHE A 177 6.21 17.53 -2.90
CA PHE A 177 6.05 16.21 -3.48
C PHE A 177 6.31 15.13 -2.44
N ALA A 178 5.47 14.09 -2.44
CA ALA A 178 5.73 12.85 -1.72
C ALA A 178 6.36 11.82 -2.68
N PHE A 179 7.41 11.16 -2.21
CA PHE A 179 8.04 10.01 -2.84
C PHE A 179 7.77 8.80 -1.96
N ILE A 180 7.04 7.81 -2.47
CA ILE A 180 6.61 6.63 -1.73
C ILE A 180 7.19 5.37 -2.38
N GLY A 181 8.01 4.61 -1.66
CA GLY A 181 8.53 3.31 -2.11
C GLY A 181 7.46 2.23 -2.04
N LEU A 182 7.42 1.32 -3.01
CA LEU A 182 6.55 0.14 -3.00
C LEU A 182 7.40 -1.13 -2.91
N GLU A 183 7.38 -1.82 -1.78
CA GLU A 183 8.27 -2.96 -1.49
C GLU A 183 8.11 -4.09 -2.51
N ARG A 184 6.84 -4.49 -2.72
CA ARG A 184 6.52 -5.72 -3.44
C ARG A 184 6.64 -5.50 -4.93
N VAL A 185 5.86 -4.59 -5.49
CA VAL A 185 5.92 -4.33 -6.94
C VAL A 185 7.18 -3.56 -7.35
N GLY A 186 7.91 -2.98 -6.39
CA GLY A 186 9.12 -2.21 -6.61
C GLY A 186 8.85 -0.76 -7.02
N GLY A 187 9.91 0.03 -7.07
CA GLY A 187 9.87 1.41 -7.56
C GLY A 187 9.30 2.44 -6.57
N VAL A 188 9.21 3.68 -7.04
CA VAL A 188 8.80 4.84 -6.25
C VAL A 188 7.69 5.62 -6.95
N MET A 189 6.57 5.75 -6.27
CA MET A 189 5.45 6.60 -6.63
C MET A 189 5.73 8.05 -6.26
N VAL A 190 5.39 8.99 -7.14
CA VAL A 190 5.57 10.43 -6.91
C VAL A 190 4.24 11.16 -7.03
N TYR A 191 3.92 11.94 -6.00
CA TYR A 191 2.69 12.74 -5.93
C TYR A 191 3.01 14.20 -5.63
N ASP A 192 2.38 15.14 -6.33
CA ASP A 192 2.29 16.55 -5.93
C ASP A 192 1.28 16.63 -4.78
N ILE A 193 1.77 17.01 -3.61
CA ILE A 193 1.01 17.15 -2.35
C ILE A 193 0.90 18.62 -1.93
N THR A 194 1.13 19.56 -2.85
CA THR A 194 1.06 21.00 -2.55
C THR A 194 -0.29 21.39 -1.96
N ASP A 195 -1.36 20.80 -2.46
CA ASP A 195 -2.68 20.81 -1.81
C ASP A 195 -2.87 19.50 -1.02
N PRO A 196 -2.86 19.52 0.33
CA PRO A 196 -2.98 18.34 1.16
C PRO A 196 -4.31 17.59 0.98
N LYS A 197 -5.34 18.24 0.45
CA LYS A 197 -6.67 17.66 0.23
C LYS A 197 -6.86 17.12 -1.19
N ALA A 198 -5.94 17.41 -2.10
CA ALA A 198 -6.06 17.10 -3.51
C ALA A 198 -4.70 16.71 -4.10
N ALA A 199 -4.04 15.71 -3.50
CA ALA A 199 -2.78 15.20 -4.01
C ALA A 199 -2.96 14.63 -5.42
N ARG A 200 -1.97 14.86 -6.29
CA ARG A 200 -2.02 14.47 -7.71
C ARG A 200 -0.83 13.59 -8.05
N PHE A 201 -1.10 12.47 -8.69
CA PHE A 201 -0.04 11.64 -9.23
C PHE A 201 0.80 12.40 -10.26
N VAL A 202 2.11 12.23 -10.18
CA VAL A 202 3.09 12.84 -11.10
C VAL A 202 3.71 11.77 -11.97
N THR A 203 4.37 10.79 -11.34
CA THR A 203 5.05 9.71 -12.05
C THR A 203 5.25 8.51 -11.14
N TYR A 204 5.58 7.38 -11.76
CA TYR A 204 5.99 6.16 -11.09
C TYR A 204 7.24 5.66 -11.79
N TYR A 205 8.34 5.55 -11.04
CA TYR A 205 9.60 5.04 -11.57
C TYR A 205 9.87 3.66 -10.99
N ASN A 206 10.00 2.66 -11.85
CA ASN A 206 10.22 1.28 -11.44
C ASN A 206 11.22 0.60 -12.38
N THR A 207 12.36 0.16 -11.84
CA THR A 207 13.44 -0.54 -12.57
C THR A 207 13.37 -2.06 -12.40
N ARG A 208 12.47 -2.58 -11.56
CA ARG A 208 12.28 -4.03 -11.39
C ARG A 208 11.86 -4.64 -12.72
N SER A 209 12.46 -5.77 -13.07
CA SER A 209 12.06 -6.59 -14.21
C SER A 209 12.02 -8.04 -13.78
N GLY A 210 10.85 -8.51 -13.40
CA GLY A 210 10.67 -9.81 -12.76
C GLY A 210 11.53 -9.97 -11.49
N ALA A 211 12.54 -10.84 -11.55
CA ALA A 211 13.47 -11.09 -10.44
C ALA A 211 14.72 -10.22 -10.45
N VAL A 212 14.92 -9.39 -11.48
CA VAL A 212 16.11 -8.53 -11.71
C VAL A 212 15.74 -7.06 -11.48
N GLY A 213 16.73 -6.18 -11.35
CA GLY A 213 16.55 -4.75 -11.08
C GLY A 213 16.43 -4.45 -9.59
N ASP A 214 16.02 -3.23 -9.26
CA ASP A 214 15.86 -2.79 -7.87
C ASP A 214 14.56 -3.33 -7.26
N ARG A 215 14.66 -3.99 -6.09
CA ARG A 215 13.57 -4.75 -5.47
C ARG A 215 13.54 -4.60 -3.95
N GLY A 216 12.34 -4.48 -3.39
CA GLY A 216 12.14 -4.19 -1.97
C GLY A 216 12.63 -2.79 -1.57
N PRO A 217 12.13 -1.69 -2.19
CA PRO A 217 12.34 -0.35 -1.66
C PRO A 217 11.90 -0.26 -0.19
N GLU A 218 12.86 0.01 0.70
CA GLU A 218 12.66 0.19 2.13
C GLU A 218 12.89 1.67 2.49
N GLY A 219 14.12 1.97 2.93
CA GLY A 219 14.57 3.33 3.23
C GLY A 219 14.71 4.19 1.99
N ILE A 220 14.13 5.39 2.05
CA ILE A 220 14.20 6.40 1.01
C ILE A 220 14.72 7.72 1.59
N LEU A 221 15.61 8.39 0.87
CA LEU A 221 16.23 9.66 1.30
C LEU A 221 16.25 10.65 0.14
N LEU A 222 15.83 11.88 0.40
CA LEU A 222 15.99 12.98 -0.54
C LEU A 222 17.20 13.83 -0.14
N ILE A 223 18.17 13.93 -1.05
CA ILE A 223 19.30 14.85 -0.95
C ILE A 223 18.97 16.11 -1.75
N PRO A 224 18.84 17.29 -1.12
CA PRO A 224 18.53 18.52 -1.84
C PRO A 224 19.71 18.96 -2.72
N ALA A 225 19.42 19.76 -3.76
CA ALA A 225 20.40 20.20 -4.74
C ALA A 225 21.65 20.87 -4.13
N TYR A 226 21.49 21.69 -3.10
CA TYR A 226 22.60 22.40 -2.44
C TYR A 226 23.54 21.47 -1.66
N ALA A 227 23.09 20.26 -1.32
CA ALA A 227 23.87 19.24 -0.63
C ALA A 227 24.35 18.12 -1.56
N SER A 228 23.99 18.19 -2.85
CA SER A 228 24.30 17.15 -3.84
C SER A 228 25.58 17.47 -4.61
N PRO A 229 26.43 16.47 -4.90
CA PRO A 229 27.69 16.67 -5.63
C PRO A 229 27.52 17.17 -7.07
N ASN A 230 26.35 16.95 -7.69
CA ASN A 230 26.07 17.41 -9.05
C ASN A 230 25.15 18.65 -9.12
N GLY A 231 24.84 19.26 -7.97
CA GLY A 231 23.96 20.42 -7.88
C GLY A 231 22.50 20.14 -8.27
N LYS A 232 22.09 18.87 -8.38
CA LYS A 232 20.71 18.44 -8.64
C LYS A 232 20.17 17.65 -7.46
N PRO A 233 18.85 17.70 -7.16
CA PRO A 233 18.29 16.88 -6.11
C PRO A 233 18.43 15.40 -6.46
N LEU A 234 18.78 14.57 -5.49
CA LEU A 234 18.94 13.12 -5.64
C LEU A 234 17.96 12.39 -4.72
N LEU A 235 17.37 11.32 -5.22
CA LEU A 235 16.58 10.38 -4.43
C LEU A 235 17.40 9.10 -4.27
N VAL A 236 17.72 8.75 -3.03
CA VAL A 236 18.44 7.53 -2.67
C VAL A 236 17.43 6.51 -2.15
N ILE A 237 17.48 5.29 -2.66
CA ILE A 237 16.55 4.21 -2.34
C ILE A 237 17.36 2.98 -1.97
N GLY A 238 17.19 2.49 -0.74
CA GLY A 238 17.68 1.18 -0.32
C GLY A 238 16.71 0.10 -0.78
N ASN A 239 17.22 -0.90 -1.50
CA ASN A 239 16.43 -2.01 -2.03
C ASN A 239 16.89 -3.29 -1.34
N GLU A 240 16.17 -3.72 -0.30
CA GLU A 240 16.58 -4.81 0.58
C GLU A 240 16.65 -6.14 -0.18
N THR A 241 15.61 -6.47 -0.94
CA THR A 241 15.51 -7.76 -1.63
C THR A 241 16.61 -7.94 -2.69
N SER A 242 16.97 -6.87 -3.41
CA SER A 242 18.06 -6.92 -4.40
C SER A 242 19.44 -6.62 -3.80
N GLY A 243 19.52 -6.16 -2.55
CA GLY A 243 20.75 -5.71 -1.91
C GLY A 243 21.40 -4.50 -2.59
N SER A 244 20.62 -3.69 -3.32
CA SER A 244 21.12 -2.55 -4.09
C SER A 244 20.77 -1.21 -3.43
N THR A 245 21.55 -0.17 -3.72
CA THR A 245 21.19 1.22 -3.42
C THR A 245 21.12 2.00 -4.72
N ALA A 246 19.92 2.47 -5.08
CA ALA A 246 19.71 3.28 -6.27
C ALA A 246 19.83 4.77 -5.92
N ILE A 247 20.51 5.54 -6.78
CA ILE A 247 20.59 7.00 -6.68
C ILE A 247 20.01 7.58 -7.95
N LEU A 248 18.86 8.25 -7.83
CA LEU A 248 18.12 8.83 -8.94
C LEU A 248 18.26 10.34 -8.94
N GLN A 249 18.68 10.92 -10.07
CA GLN A 249 18.62 12.36 -10.25
C GLN A 249 17.18 12.79 -10.53
N ILE A 250 16.69 13.80 -9.80
CA ILE A 250 15.39 14.41 -10.07
C ILE A 250 15.58 15.55 -11.08
N ASN A 251 14.97 15.37 -12.26
CA ASN A 251 14.95 16.39 -13.30
C ASN A 251 13.73 17.29 -13.14
N LEU A 252 13.95 18.51 -12.67
CA LEU A 252 12.90 19.51 -12.50
C LEU A 252 12.62 20.20 -13.84
N GLN A 253 11.36 20.20 -14.26
CA GLN A 253 10.85 21.02 -15.36
C GLN A 253 10.06 22.18 -14.73
N TYR A 254 10.44 23.41 -15.06
CA TYR A 254 9.82 24.64 -14.56
C TYR A 254 8.92 25.26 -15.60
#